data_AF-A0A0F9FR92-F1
#
_entry.id   AF-A0A0F9FR92-F1
#
_cell.length_a   1.000
_cell.length_b   1.000
_cell.length_c   1.000
_cell.angle_alpha   90.00
_cell.angle_beta   90.00
_cell.angle_gamma   90.00
#
_symmetry.space_group_name_H-M   'P 1'
#
loop_
_entity.id
_entity.type
_entity.pdbx_description
1 polymer ?
#
loop_
_entity_poly.entity_id
_entity_poly.type
_entity_poly.pdbx_seq_one_letter_code
_entity_poly.pdbx_strand_id
1 'polypeptide(L)'
;MINARKTFKVKDFLENKITLHCPSESDIYTAYDNLPATGNIEITCSLASLSPVMQSLEIAGFFGFFIIPKQELIRSIKIVAYKGKDNPCYDTGKSACYRGSAFAAVDDDHHLLFEETHICEKTAIIYSLPIYKKIVKITKGNPELIARLKTDPAPFDCDTFESDAAQLANTLNYSDGHEELTSVVLYPGPFKILIMGDGTMIHRGVPLRISDSAAQAVMKSDAGILLKGNLAPIAGNPLNFQNVYKKQGTICLVETLKINARFDPANTVDLRVLEETPSEMKQRLLKLIESNSEYFIITGSDARDFNGCCPSDGVKAANQLVEAGVLQVARANSAPDSCPVNIYAFSGEIKAREMKSKFTINQKFRQKIKNYINNKKSSKKFSLVFLRWSLLLFIAISLAVFASNIL
;
A
#
# COMPACT_ATOMS: atom_id res chain seq x y z
N MET A 1 15.59 26.17 4.18
CA MET A 1 14.40 26.90 3.68
C MET A 1 13.54 25.91 2.89
N ILE A 2 12.42 25.48 3.46
CA ILE A 2 11.43 24.70 2.71
C ILE A 2 10.79 25.69 1.75
N ASN A 3 11.14 25.62 0.46
CA ASN A 3 10.50 26.43 -0.59
C ASN A 3 8.98 26.35 -0.39
N ALA A 4 8.29 27.50 -0.39
CA ALA A 4 6.84 27.58 -0.27
C ALA A 4 6.22 26.59 -1.27
N ARG A 5 5.80 25.42 -0.79
CA ARG A 5 5.42 24.32 -1.67
C ARG A 5 4.11 24.69 -2.35
N LYS A 6 4.10 24.56 -3.67
CA LYS A 6 2.94 24.86 -4.52
C LYS A 6 1.82 23.90 -4.12
N THR A 7 0.78 24.40 -3.46
CA THR A 7 -0.42 23.62 -3.20
C THR A 7 -1.13 23.37 -4.52
N PHE A 8 -1.26 22.11 -4.94
CA PHE A 8 -1.99 21.76 -6.14
C PHE A 8 -3.49 22.07 -6.00
N LYS A 9 -4.09 22.56 -7.08
CA LYS A 9 -5.54 22.77 -7.20
C LYS A 9 -6.11 21.79 -8.20
N VAL A 10 -7.38 21.41 -8.02
CA VAL A 10 -8.12 20.52 -8.96
C VAL A 10 -8.00 20.97 -10.42
N LYS A 11 -8.00 22.28 -10.67
CA LYS A 11 -7.85 22.85 -12.02
C LYS A 11 -6.52 22.49 -12.69
N ASP A 12 -5.44 22.34 -11.91
CA ASP A 12 -4.09 22.09 -12.42
C ASP A 12 -3.99 20.69 -13.06
N PHE A 13 -4.83 19.75 -12.62
CA PHE A 13 -4.96 18.41 -13.22
C PHE A 13 -5.67 18.43 -14.58
N LEU A 14 -6.49 19.45 -14.85
CA LEU A 14 -7.34 19.53 -16.04
C LEU A 14 -6.74 20.38 -17.16
N GLU A 15 -5.90 21.36 -16.81
CA GLU A 15 -5.29 22.31 -17.75
C GLU A 15 -4.25 21.66 -18.67
N ASN A 16 -3.46 20.69 -18.18
CA ASN A 16 -2.41 20.02 -18.94
C ASN A 16 -2.85 18.63 -19.38
N LYS A 17 -2.97 18.43 -20.69
CA LYS A 17 -3.52 17.20 -21.26
C LYS A 17 -2.69 16.69 -22.44
N ILE A 18 -2.37 15.40 -22.41
CA ILE A 18 -1.84 14.65 -23.57
C ILE A 18 -2.92 13.67 -24.06
N THR A 19 -3.01 13.47 -25.37
CA THR A 19 -3.94 12.48 -25.97
C THR A 19 -3.16 11.49 -26.83
N LEU A 20 -3.38 10.20 -26.61
CA LEU A 20 -2.76 9.11 -27.37
C LEU A 20 -3.83 8.19 -27.98
N HIS A 21 -3.50 7.58 -29.13
CA HIS A 21 -4.35 6.63 -29.83
C HIS A 21 -3.61 5.30 -29.99
N CYS A 22 -4.16 4.24 -29.40
CA CYS A 22 -3.59 2.89 -29.34
C CYS A 22 -2.08 2.90 -29.01
N PRO A 23 -1.66 3.54 -27.90
CA PRO A 23 -0.25 3.74 -27.60
C PRO A 23 0.47 2.43 -27.27
N SER A 24 1.76 2.40 -27.57
CA SER A 24 2.69 1.44 -26.99
C SER A 24 2.99 1.79 -25.52
N GLU A 25 3.63 0.86 -24.80
CA GLU A 25 4.11 1.10 -23.43
C GLU A 25 5.09 2.28 -23.37
N SER A 26 6.01 2.40 -24.33
CA SER A 26 6.98 3.51 -24.39
C SER A 26 6.34 4.87 -24.62
N ASP A 27 5.23 4.92 -25.39
CA ASP A 27 4.50 6.18 -25.60
C ASP A 27 3.88 6.67 -24.29
N ILE A 28 3.40 5.75 -23.44
CA ILE A 28 2.81 6.07 -22.14
C ILE A 28 3.88 6.64 -21.19
N TYR A 29 5.06 6.02 -21.10
CA TYR A 29 6.16 6.53 -20.28
C TYR A 29 6.64 7.90 -20.77
N THR A 30 6.81 8.05 -22.10
CA THR A 30 7.19 9.34 -22.71
C THR A 30 6.14 10.42 -22.41
N ALA A 31 4.85 10.08 -22.44
CA ALA A 31 3.79 11.02 -22.08
C ALA A 31 3.82 11.38 -20.59
N TYR A 32 4.11 10.42 -19.70
CA TYR A 32 4.25 10.69 -18.27
C TYR A 32 5.39 11.68 -17.99
N ASP A 33 6.56 11.48 -18.60
CA ASP A 33 7.73 12.33 -18.43
C ASP A 33 7.51 13.75 -18.96
N ASN A 34 6.77 13.88 -20.07
CA ASN A 34 6.45 15.17 -20.68
C ASN A 34 5.29 15.92 -20.01
N LEU A 35 4.45 15.24 -19.23
CA LEU A 35 3.42 15.90 -18.44
C LEU A 35 4.07 16.68 -17.28
N PRO A 36 3.60 17.91 -17.00
CA PRO A 36 4.01 18.61 -15.79
C PRO A 36 3.60 17.82 -14.54
N ALA A 37 4.07 18.28 -13.37
CA ALA A 37 3.78 17.68 -12.07
C ALA A 37 2.30 17.27 -11.91
N THR A 38 1.37 18.13 -12.34
CA THR A 38 -0.06 17.80 -12.42
C THR A 38 -0.58 17.87 -13.85
N GLY A 39 -1.36 16.87 -14.24
CA GLY A 39 -2.02 16.85 -15.55
C GLY A 39 -2.86 15.60 -15.74
N ASN A 40 -3.34 15.40 -16.96
CA ASN A 40 -4.06 14.21 -17.35
C ASN A 40 -3.63 13.69 -18.71
N ILE A 41 -3.86 12.40 -18.93
CA ILE A 41 -3.70 11.74 -20.20
C ILE A 41 -5.05 11.16 -20.63
N GLU A 42 -5.35 11.28 -21.91
CA GLU A 42 -6.47 10.59 -22.54
C GLU A 42 -5.95 9.56 -23.54
N ILE A 43 -6.32 8.31 -23.35
CA ILE A 43 -5.94 7.23 -24.26
C ILE A 43 -7.18 6.69 -24.94
N THR A 44 -7.12 6.48 -26.25
CA THR A 44 -8.11 5.65 -26.95
C THR A 44 -7.49 4.30 -27.28
N CYS A 45 -8.15 3.19 -26.95
CA CYS A 45 -7.69 1.84 -27.32
C CYS A 45 -8.86 0.89 -27.58
N SER A 46 -8.59 -0.35 -28.02
CA SER A 46 -9.60 -1.40 -28.09
C SER A 46 -9.87 -2.03 -26.72
N LEU A 47 -10.98 -2.77 -26.56
CA LEU A 47 -11.23 -3.55 -25.35
C LEU A 47 -10.15 -4.63 -25.12
N ALA A 48 -9.63 -5.24 -26.18
CA ALA A 48 -8.56 -6.25 -26.08
C ALA A 48 -7.24 -5.66 -25.56
N SER A 49 -6.98 -4.38 -25.81
CA SER A 49 -5.77 -3.68 -25.36
C SER A 49 -5.95 -2.98 -24.01
N LEU A 50 -7.15 -2.98 -23.43
CA LEU A 50 -7.48 -2.21 -22.22
C LEU A 50 -6.60 -2.58 -21.02
N SER A 51 -6.53 -3.87 -20.69
CA SER A 51 -5.78 -4.34 -19.52
C SER A 51 -4.27 -4.03 -19.62
N PRO A 52 -3.56 -4.36 -20.73
CA PRO A 52 -2.16 -3.96 -20.89
C PRO A 52 -1.92 -2.44 -20.80
N VAL A 53 -2.77 -1.63 -21.44
CA VAL A 53 -2.65 -0.16 -21.38
C VAL A 53 -2.83 0.37 -19.96
N MET A 54 -3.81 -0.15 -19.22
CA MET A 54 -4.02 0.23 -17.82
C MET A 54 -2.85 -0.18 -16.93
N GLN A 55 -2.27 -1.35 -17.16
CA GLN A 55 -1.09 -1.79 -16.43
C GLN A 55 0.11 -0.86 -16.69
N SER A 56 0.34 -0.44 -17.94
CA SER A 56 1.39 0.53 -18.27
C SER A 56 1.13 1.90 -17.65
N LEU A 57 -0.12 2.37 -17.62
CA LEU A 57 -0.49 3.61 -16.92
C LEU A 57 -0.19 3.54 -15.42
N GLU A 58 -0.53 2.43 -14.77
CA GLU A 58 -0.27 2.21 -13.34
C GLU A 58 1.23 2.17 -13.04
N ILE A 59 2.00 1.42 -13.83
CA ILE A 59 3.47 1.35 -13.68
C ILE A 59 4.12 2.72 -13.92
N ALA A 60 3.61 3.49 -14.88
CA ALA A 60 4.08 4.85 -15.14
C ALA A 60 3.79 5.81 -13.98
N GLY A 61 2.84 5.50 -13.09
CA GLY A 61 2.48 6.32 -11.93
C GLY A 61 1.22 7.16 -12.10
N PHE A 62 0.47 6.95 -13.18
CA PHE A 62 -0.83 7.59 -13.31
C PHE A 62 -1.82 7.03 -12.27
N PHE A 63 -2.88 7.78 -11.99
CA PHE A 63 -3.96 7.37 -11.08
C PHE A 63 -5.33 7.87 -11.50
N GLY A 64 -6.37 7.44 -10.77
CA GLY A 64 -7.73 7.91 -10.96
C GLY A 64 -8.24 7.56 -12.34
N PHE A 65 -8.11 6.31 -12.75
CA PHE A 65 -8.47 5.90 -14.10
C PHE A 65 -9.98 5.92 -14.28
N PHE A 66 -10.47 6.56 -15.33
CA PHE A 66 -11.87 6.51 -15.68
C PHE A 66 -12.05 6.03 -17.12
N ILE A 67 -12.84 4.98 -17.28
CA ILE A 67 -13.11 4.37 -18.59
C ILE A 67 -14.42 4.93 -19.14
N ILE A 68 -14.33 5.63 -20.26
CA ILE A 68 -15.47 6.17 -21.00
C ILE A 68 -15.73 5.23 -22.17
N PRO A 69 -16.78 4.38 -22.11
CA PRO A 69 -17.15 3.55 -23.22
C PRO A 69 -17.67 4.41 -24.38
N LYS A 70 -17.28 4.08 -25.61
CA LYS A 70 -17.99 4.57 -26.80
C LYS A 70 -19.10 3.60 -27.17
N GLN A 71 -20.05 4.04 -28.00
CA GLN A 71 -21.21 3.26 -28.44
C GLN A 71 -20.83 1.86 -28.99
N GLU A 72 -19.64 1.72 -29.56
CA GLU A 72 -19.05 0.43 -29.98
C GLU A 72 -17.88 0.03 -29.07
N LEU A 73 -18.21 -0.46 -27.87
CA LEU A 73 -17.25 -0.80 -26.80
C LEU A 73 -16.11 -1.73 -27.27
N ILE A 74 -16.36 -2.55 -28.30
CA ILE A 74 -15.37 -3.45 -28.91
C ILE A 74 -14.28 -2.67 -29.66
N ARG A 75 -14.66 -1.64 -30.42
CA ARG A 75 -13.74 -0.97 -31.35
C ARG A 75 -12.95 0.15 -30.69
N SER A 76 -13.54 0.84 -29.72
CA SER A 76 -12.90 2.01 -29.13
C SER A 76 -13.41 2.30 -27.73
N ILE A 77 -12.48 2.38 -26.79
CA ILE A 77 -12.66 2.80 -25.41
C ILE A 77 -11.76 4.00 -25.18
N LYS A 78 -12.23 4.97 -24.40
CA LYS A 78 -11.40 6.09 -23.94
C LYS A 78 -11.07 5.90 -22.46
N ILE A 79 -9.81 6.08 -22.09
CA ILE A 79 -9.32 6.07 -20.71
C ILE A 79 -8.88 7.50 -20.38
N VAL A 80 -9.24 8.00 -19.21
CA VAL A 80 -8.67 9.22 -18.63
C VAL A 80 -7.88 8.81 -17.41
N ALA A 81 -6.67 9.33 -17.25
CA ALA A 81 -5.82 9.08 -16.09
C ALA A 81 -5.05 10.36 -15.70
N TYR A 82 -4.67 10.49 -14.43
CA TYR A 82 -4.11 11.72 -13.87
C TYR A 82 -2.66 11.52 -13.39
N LYS A 83 -1.86 12.59 -13.46
CA LYS A 83 -0.53 12.74 -12.83
C LYS A 83 -0.60 13.85 -11.79
N GLY A 84 0.16 13.72 -10.71
CA GLY A 84 0.16 14.69 -9.60
C GLY A 84 0.24 14.07 -8.22
N LYS A 85 1.05 13.00 -8.09
CA LYS A 85 1.37 12.40 -6.79
C LYS A 85 2.59 13.04 -6.14
N ASP A 86 3.17 14.06 -6.74
CA ASP A 86 4.39 14.71 -6.28
C ASP A 86 4.18 15.37 -4.90
N ASN A 87 5.27 15.48 -4.14
CA ASN A 87 5.40 16.04 -2.79
C ASN A 87 5.12 15.09 -1.60
N PRO A 88 5.75 15.37 -0.44
CA PRO A 88 5.51 14.65 0.81
C PRO A 88 4.06 14.64 1.30
N CYS A 89 3.69 13.53 1.96
CA CYS A 89 2.42 13.35 2.64
C CYS A 89 2.37 14.07 3.99
N TYR A 90 1.32 14.86 4.20
CA TYR A 90 1.10 15.58 5.44
C TYR A 90 -0.26 15.30 6.04
N ASP A 91 -0.28 15.21 7.36
CA ASP A 91 -1.50 15.01 8.11
C ASP A 91 -2.25 16.33 8.29
N THR A 92 -3.55 16.30 7.99
CA THR A 92 -4.48 17.40 8.25
C THR A 92 -5.70 16.96 9.05
N GLY A 93 -5.69 15.74 9.60
CA GLY A 93 -6.81 15.12 10.30
C GLY A 93 -8.02 14.89 9.39
N LYS A 94 -7.81 14.69 8.09
CA LYS A 94 -8.88 14.38 7.13
C LYS A 94 -9.05 12.87 7.00
N SER A 95 -10.28 12.44 6.80
CA SER A 95 -10.62 11.07 6.49
C SER A 95 -11.42 11.01 5.20
N ALA A 96 -11.38 9.87 4.52
CA ALA A 96 -12.22 9.56 3.37
C ALA A 96 -13.10 8.35 3.67
N CYS A 97 -14.31 8.40 3.13
CA CYS A 97 -15.27 7.31 3.21
C CYS A 97 -15.79 7.02 1.80
N TYR A 98 -15.66 5.77 1.38
CA TYR A 98 -16.25 5.30 0.14
C TYR A 98 -17.77 5.18 0.28
N ARG A 99 -18.49 5.66 -0.73
CA ARG A 99 -19.96 5.77 -0.80
C ARG A 99 -20.53 5.15 -2.07
N GLY A 100 -19.71 4.39 -2.79
CA GLY A 100 -20.11 3.72 -4.03
C GLY A 100 -20.91 2.44 -3.77
N SER A 101 -20.79 1.49 -4.69
CA SER A 101 -21.60 0.27 -4.77
C SER A 101 -21.13 -0.86 -3.85
N ALA A 102 -19.91 -0.74 -3.34
CA ALA A 102 -19.17 -1.83 -2.70
C ALA A 102 -18.96 -1.55 -1.20
N PHE A 103 -18.52 -2.57 -0.48
CA PHE A 103 -18.25 -2.49 0.95
C PHE A 103 -16.90 -1.83 1.25
N ALA A 104 -15.92 -2.08 0.38
CA ALA A 104 -14.63 -1.41 0.38
C ALA A 104 -14.11 -1.18 -1.05
N ALA A 105 -13.14 -0.28 -1.19
CA ALA A 105 -12.48 0.00 -2.46
C ALA A 105 -10.96 0.19 -2.27
N VAL A 106 -10.17 -0.27 -3.24
CA VAL A 106 -8.70 -0.08 -3.26
C VAL A 106 -8.35 0.89 -4.37
N ASP A 107 -7.59 1.94 -4.06
CA ASP A 107 -7.13 2.90 -5.06
C ASP A 107 -5.79 2.50 -5.72
N ASP A 108 -5.27 3.38 -6.57
CA ASP A 108 -4.03 3.14 -7.33
C ASP A 108 -2.75 3.26 -6.48
N ASP A 109 -2.84 3.81 -5.27
CA ASP A 109 -1.75 3.88 -4.28
C ASP A 109 -1.86 2.79 -3.22
N HIS A 110 -2.82 1.86 -3.39
CA HIS A 110 -3.12 0.79 -2.44
C HIS A 110 -3.68 1.29 -1.10
N HIS A 111 -4.35 2.45 -1.07
CA HIS A 111 -5.21 2.77 0.06
C HIS A 111 -6.46 1.89 0.01
N LEU A 112 -6.75 1.20 1.11
CA LEU A 112 -7.99 0.46 1.29
C LEU A 112 -9.02 1.37 1.97
N LEU A 113 -9.99 1.85 1.20
CA LEU A 113 -11.10 2.62 1.73
C LEU A 113 -12.14 1.66 2.29
N PHE A 114 -12.14 1.54 3.60
CA PHE A 114 -13.10 0.75 4.36
C PHE A 114 -13.58 1.60 5.55
N GLU A 115 -14.90 1.75 5.68
CA GLU A 115 -15.53 2.69 6.63
C GLU A 115 -15.01 4.13 6.46
N GLU A 116 -14.42 4.71 7.51
CA GLU A 116 -13.76 6.00 7.50
C GLU A 116 -12.24 5.79 7.63
N THR A 117 -11.52 6.04 6.54
CA THR A 117 -10.06 5.85 6.44
C THR A 117 -9.34 7.18 6.58
N HIS A 118 -8.38 7.30 7.50
CA HIS A 118 -7.54 8.48 7.63
C HIS A 118 -6.68 8.64 6.37
N ILE A 119 -6.63 9.84 5.81
CA ILE A 119 -5.88 10.14 4.59
C ILE A 119 -5.03 11.40 4.73
N CYS A 120 -3.93 11.45 3.98
CA CYS A 120 -3.10 12.65 3.91
C CYS A 120 -3.75 13.76 3.07
N GLU A 121 -3.22 14.98 3.17
CA GLU A 121 -3.70 16.14 2.41
C GLU A 121 -3.69 15.90 0.89
N LYS A 122 -2.66 15.23 0.39
CA LYS A 122 -2.52 14.94 -1.04
C LYS A 122 -3.63 14.02 -1.54
N THR A 123 -3.88 12.93 -0.82
CA THR A 123 -4.98 12.00 -1.13
C THR A 123 -6.34 12.72 -1.06
N ALA A 124 -6.51 13.68 -0.15
CA ALA A 124 -7.74 14.47 -0.06
C ALA A 124 -7.94 15.37 -1.30
N ILE A 125 -6.88 15.98 -1.83
CA ILE A 125 -6.93 16.74 -3.09
C ILE A 125 -7.29 15.82 -4.26
N ILE A 126 -6.68 14.63 -4.32
CA ILE A 126 -6.96 13.62 -5.35
C ILE A 126 -8.43 13.18 -5.29
N TYR A 127 -8.97 12.85 -4.12
CA TYR A 127 -10.37 12.46 -3.96
C TYR A 127 -11.35 13.62 -4.13
N SER A 128 -10.86 14.86 -4.23
CA SER A 128 -11.67 16.02 -4.61
C SER A 128 -11.82 16.16 -6.13
N LEU A 129 -11.11 15.35 -6.94
CA LEU A 129 -11.26 15.35 -8.39
C LEU A 129 -12.68 14.91 -8.81
N PRO A 130 -13.19 15.40 -9.97
CA PRO A 130 -14.56 15.13 -10.41
C PRO A 130 -14.94 13.64 -10.47
N ILE A 131 -13.98 12.77 -10.80
CA ILE A 131 -14.15 11.32 -10.90
C ILE A 131 -14.49 10.63 -9.56
N TYR A 132 -14.05 11.19 -8.43
CA TYR A 132 -14.30 10.65 -7.10
C TYR A 132 -15.49 11.30 -6.39
N LYS A 133 -15.85 12.53 -6.79
CA LYS A 133 -16.78 13.41 -6.06
C LYS A 133 -18.13 12.79 -5.65
N LYS A 134 -18.65 11.83 -6.42
CA LYS A 134 -19.93 11.16 -6.13
C LYS A 134 -19.80 9.93 -5.23
N ILE A 135 -18.61 9.33 -5.18
CA ILE A 135 -18.37 8.02 -4.55
C ILE A 135 -17.39 8.11 -3.38
N VAL A 136 -16.78 9.26 -3.13
CA VAL A 136 -15.95 9.51 -1.94
C VAL A 136 -16.46 10.74 -1.21
N LYS A 137 -16.64 10.60 0.10
CA LYS A 137 -16.89 11.70 1.01
C LYS A 137 -15.63 11.95 1.83
N ILE A 138 -15.16 13.20 1.85
CA ILE A 138 -14.00 13.62 2.65
C ILE A 138 -14.49 14.42 3.85
N THR A 139 -13.93 14.17 5.04
CA THR A 139 -14.24 14.94 6.25
C THR A 139 -13.53 16.30 6.24
N LYS A 140 -13.98 17.21 7.12
CA LYS A 140 -13.23 18.46 7.34
C LYS A 140 -11.96 18.13 8.11
N GLY A 141 -10.84 18.74 7.71
CA GLY A 141 -9.58 18.58 8.43
C GLY A 141 -9.57 19.34 9.76
N ASN A 142 -8.65 18.94 10.64
CA ASN A 142 -8.37 19.61 11.89
C ASN A 142 -7.75 21.00 11.60
N PRO A 143 -8.35 22.11 12.11
CA PRO A 143 -7.84 23.46 11.85
C PRO A 143 -6.39 23.70 12.28
N GLU A 144 -5.95 23.10 13.39
CA GLU A 144 -4.58 23.25 13.91
C GLU A 144 -3.57 22.56 12.99
N LEU A 145 -3.87 21.34 12.54
CA LEU A 145 -3.03 20.61 11.58
C LEU A 145 -2.98 21.32 10.22
N ILE A 146 -4.11 21.87 9.76
CA ILE A 146 -4.15 22.69 8.53
C ILE A 146 -3.29 23.95 8.67
N ALA A 147 -3.32 24.63 9.82
CA ALA A 147 -2.49 25.81 10.05
C ALA A 147 -0.99 25.47 10.01
N ARG A 148 -0.61 24.30 10.57
CA ARG A 148 0.76 23.79 10.58
C ARG A 148 1.34 23.50 9.20
N LEU A 149 0.50 23.24 8.18
CA LEU A 149 0.98 23.02 6.80
C LEU A 149 1.90 24.14 6.27
N LYS A 150 1.74 25.36 6.78
CA LYS A 150 2.49 26.54 6.33
C LYS A 150 3.84 26.71 7.04
N THR A 151 4.02 26.11 8.22
CA THR A 151 5.15 26.41 9.11
C THR A 151 5.95 25.15 9.46
N ASP A 152 5.27 24.13 9.97
CA ASP A 152 5.84 22.85 10.42
C ASP A 152 4.81 21.73 10.18
N PRO A 153 4.69 21.25 8.93
CA PRO A 153 3.68 20.27 8.57
C PRO A 153 3.93 18.93 9.26
N ALA A 154 2.89 18.38 9.90
CA ALA A 154 2.97 17.07 10.53
C ALA A 154 3.09 15.97 9.45
N PRO A 155 4.08 15.06 9.54
CA PRO A 155 4.16 13.92 8.62
C PRO A 155 2.95 13.02 8.80
N PHE A 156 2.46 12.45 7.69
CA PHE A 156 1.38 11.47 7.71
C PHE A 156 1.95 10.06 7.80
N ASP A 157 1.44 9.25 8.73
CA ASP A 157 1.76 7.83 8.83
C ASP A 157 0.80 7.01 7.95
N CYS A 158 1.34 6.32 6.95
CA CYS A 158 0.55 5.54 5.99
C CYS A 158 0.48 4.04 6.29
N ASP A 159 1.10 3.54 7.37
CA ASP A 159 1.25 2.10 7.69
C ASP A 159 -0.02 1.48 8.31
N THR A 160 -1.18 1.60 7.65
CA THR A 160 -2.45 1.00 8.09
C THR A 160 -2.95 -0.14 7.22
N PHE A 161 -2.30 -0.38 6.06
CA PHE A 161 -2.85 -1.26 5.02
C PHE A 161 -3.11 -2.70 5.49
N GLU A 162 -2.21 -3.28 6.29
CA GLU A 162 -2.41 -4.65 6.83
C GLU A 162 -3.53 -4.71 7.87
N SER A 163 -3.62 -3.72 8.75
CA SER A 163 -4.67 -3.68 9.76
C SER A 163 -6.04 -3.49 9.11
N ASP A 164 -6.12 -2.62 8.11
CA ASP A 164 -7.38 -2.31 7.41
C ASP A 164 -7.86 -3.54 6.63
N ALA A 165 -6.96 -4.24 5.95
CA ALA A 165 -7.29 -5.47 5.24
C ALA A 165 -7.74 -6.60 6.19
N ALA A 166 -7.08 -6.73 7.35
CA ALA A 166 -7.47 -7.70 8.37
C ALA A 166 -8.84 -7.36 8.98
N GLN A 167 -9.11 -6.08 9.27
CA GLN A 167 -10.40 -5.63 9.77
C GLN A 167 -11.50 -5.92 8.75
N LEU A 168 -11.29 -5.57 7.47
CA LEU A 168 -12.23 -5.89 6.40
C LEU A 168 -12.51 -7.40 6.31
N ALA A 169 -11.48 -8.24 6.36
CA ALA A 169 -11.62 -9.69 6.29
C ALA A 169 -12.45 -10.26 7.45
N ASN A 170 -12.32 -9.67 8.64
CA ASN A 170 -13.09 -10.03 9.83
C ASN A 170 -14.53 -9.50 9.80
N THR A 171 -14.77 -8.36 9.16
CA THR A 171 -16.11 -7.75 9.06
C THR A 171 -16.98 -8.41 8.01
N LEU A 172 -16.40 -8.83 6.88
CA LEU A 172 -17.18 -9.48 5.83
C LEU A 172 -17.75 -10.81 6.33
N ASN A 173 -19.05 -11.01 6.15
CA ASN A 173 -19.68 -12.29 6.44
C ASN A 173 -19.44 -13.22 5.27
N TYR A 174 -18.62 -14.25 5.48
CA TYR A 174 -18.40 -15.27 4.46
C TYR A 174 -19.69 -16.05 4.24
N SER A 175 -20.36 -15.82 3.12
CA SER A 175 -21.47 -16.64 2.66
C SER A 175 -21.01 -17.54 1.53
N ASP A 176 -20.97 -18.86 1.77
CA ASP A 176 -20.83 -19.88 0.73
C ASP A 176 -22.02 -19.90 -0.26
N GLY A 177 -23.07 -19.12 0.03
CA GLY A 177 -24.19 -18.89 -0.88
C GLY A 177 -23.74 -18.05 -2.06
N HIS A 178 -23.29 -18.71 -3.13
CA HIS A 178 -23.06 -18.05 -4.40
C HIS A 178 -24.40 -17.72 -5.04
N GLU A 179 -24.78 -16.45 -5.03
CA GLU A 179 -25.75 -15.96 -6.01
C GLU A 179 -25.27 -16.35 -7.42
N GLU A 180 -26.19 -16.70 -8.30
CA GLU A 180 -25.86 -17.09 -9.66
C GLU A 180 -25.17 -15.92 -10.39
N LEU A 181 -24.02 -16.19 -11.01
CA LEU A 181 -23.22 -15.18 -11.71
C LEU A 181 -23.72 -15.00 -13.15
N THR A 182 -24.85 -14.32 -13.31
CA THR A 182 -25.58 -14.18 -14.57
C THR A 182 -25.20 -12.93 -15.36
N SER A 183 -24.81 -11.85 -14.69
CA SER A 183 -24.54 -10.55 -15.31
C SER A 183 -23.06 -10.35 -15.63
N VAL A 184 -22.76 -9.82 -16.82
CA VAL A 184 -21.39 -9.44 -17.20
C VAL A 184 -21.22 -7.94 -17.11
N VAL A 185 -20.34 -7.48 -16.21
CA VAL A 185 -20.09 -6.06 -15.98
C VAL A 185 -18.63 -5.71 -16.23
N LEU A 186 -18.41 -4.56 -16.88
CA LEU A 186 -17.14 -3.86 -16.91
C LEU A 186 -17.22 -2.68 -15.94
N TYR A 187 -16.36 -2.67 -14.92
CA TYR A 187 -16.25 -1.55 -13.99
C TYR A 187 -15.32 -0.46 -14.54
N PRO A 188 -15.81 0.77 -14.78
CA PRO A 188 -15.01 1.85 -15.35
C PRO A 188 -14.47 2.87 -14.34
N GLY A 189 -14.89 2.78 -13.08
CA GLY A 189 -14.66 3.82 -12.08
C GLY A 189 -13.21 3.92 -11.61
N PRO A 190 -12.92 4.88 -10.73
CA PRO A 190 -11.55 5.32 -10.43
C PRO A 190 -10.79 4.46 -9.42
N PHE A 191 -11.44 3.51 -8.76
CA PHE A 191 -10.76 2.56 -7.88
C PHE A 191 -10.24 1.38 -8.69
N LYS A 192 -9.14 0.79 -8.24
CA LYS A 192 -8.53 -0.38 -8.88
C LYS A 192 -9.33 -1.65 -8.61
N ILE A 193 -9.84 -1.79 -7.39
CA ILE A 193 -10.62 -2.94 -6.93
C ILE A 193 -11.83 -2.44 -6.14
N LEU A 194 -12.99 -3.03 -6.38
CA LEU A 194 -14.14 -2.95 -5.49
C LEU A 194 -14.32 -4.30 -4.78
N ILE A 195 -14.60 -4.26 -3.48
CA ILE A 195 -14.85 -5.46 -2.67
C ILE A 195 -16.30 -5.39 -2.20
N MET A 196 -17.14 -6.25 -2.76
CA MET A 196 -18.56 -6.33 -2.47
C MET A 196 -18.81 -6.93 -1.07
N GLY A 197 -20.03 -6.78 -0.54
CA GLY A 197 -20.38 -7.26 0.81
C GLY A 197 -20.33 -8.79 0.99
N ASP A 198 -20.42 -9.54 -0.10
CA ASP A 198 -20.23 -11.00 -0.17
C ASP A 198 -18.74 -11.39 -0.38
N GLY A 199 -17.84 -10.40 -0.46
CA GLY A 199 -16.43 -10.57 -0.74
C GLY A 199 -16.08 -10.64 -2.23
N THR A 200 -17.04 -10.54 -3.17
CA THR A 200 -16.76 -10.51 -4.61
C THR A 200 -15.81 -9.35 -4.95
N MET A 201 -14.67 -9.65 -5.59
CA MET A 201 -13.68 -8.67 -6.02
C MET A 201 -13.90 -8.29 -7.48
N ILE A 202 -14.18 -7.01 -7.72
CA ILE A 202 -14.39 -6.45 -9.06
C ILE A 202 -13.19 -5.58 -9.42
N HIS A 203 -12.40 -6.03 -10.39
CA HIS A 203 -11.24 -5.29 -10.88
C HIS A 203 -11.64 -4.32 -12.00
N ARG A 204 -11.15 -3.09 -11.91
CA ARG A 204 -11.36 -2.07 -12.94
C ARG A 204 -10.83 -2.52 -14.29
N GLY A 205 -11.61 -2.28 -15.34
CA GLY A 205 -11.21 -2.61 -16.72
C GLY A 205 -11.23 -4.11 -17.07
N VAL A 206 -11.67 -4.97 -16.15
CA VAL A 206 -11.80 -6.42 -16.39
C VAL A 206 -13.29 -6.78 -16.50
N PRO A 207 -13.76 -7.31 -17.64
CA PRO A 207 -15.10 -7.90 -17.73
C PRO A 207 -15.25 -9.09 -16.79
N LEU A 208 -16.23 -9.03 -15.87
CA LEU A 208 -16.47 -10.07 -14.87
C LEU A 208 -17.93 -10.50 -14.84
N ARG A 209 -18.14 -11.81 -14.60
CA ARG A 209 -19.46 -12.39 -14.30
C ARG A 209 -19.77 -12.21 -12.83
N ILE A 210 -20.75 -11.38 -12.51
CA ILE A 210 -21.18 -11.09 -11.13
C ILE A 210 -22.68 -11.33 -10.99
N SER A 211 -23.18 -11.37 -9.75
CA SER A 211 -24.62 -11.49 -9.53
C SER A 211 -25.37 -10.26 -10.04
N ASP A 212 -26.65 -10.42 -10.35
CA ASP A 212 -27.50 -9.32 -10.83
C ASP A 212 -27.61 -8.19 -9.80
N SER A 213 -27.64 -8.53 -8.51
CA SER A 213 -27.68 -7.55 -7.41
C SER A 213 -26.42 -6.69 -7.39
N ALA A 214 -25.24 -7.32 -7.50
CA ALA A 214 -23.95 -6.64 -7.59
C ALA A 214 -23.85 -5.78 -8.86
N ALA A 215 -24.31 -6.30 -10.01
CA ALA A 215 -24.33 -5.56 -11.26
C ALA A 215 -25.16 -4.28 -11.17
N GLN A 216 -26.38 -4.37 -10.62
CA GLN A 216 -27.25 -3.21 -10.40
C GLN A 216 -26.61 -2.17 -9.48
N ALA A 217 -25.95 -2.61 -8.40
CA ALA A 217 -25.27 -1.72 -7.47
C ALA A 217 -24.13 -0.96 -8.17
N VAL A 218 -23.24 -1.67 -8.90
CA VAL A 218 -22.10 -1.07 -9.61
C VAL A 218 -22.57 -0.13 -10.71
N MET A 219 -23.61 -0.49 -11.47
CA MET A 219 -24.19 0.38 -12.50
C MET A 219 -24.74 1.69 -11.90
N LYS A 220 -25.40 1.60 -10.75
CA LYS A 220 -26.06 2.75 -10.10
C LYS A 220 -25.06 3.73 -9.50
N SER A 221 -24.08 3.25 -8.74
CA SER A 221 -23.19 4.10 -7.95
C SER A 221 -21.83 4.35 -8.60
N ASP A 222 -21.35 3.39 -9.39
CA ASP A 222 -19.96 3.31 -9.88
C ASP A 222 -19.85 3.31 -11.40
N ALA A 223 -20.94 3.69 -12.06
CA ALA A 223 -21.08 3.78 -13.51
C ALA A 223 -20.75 2.47 -14.25
N GLY A 224 -20.95 1.31 -13.60
CA GLY A 224 -20.76 -0.01 -14.20
C GLY A 224 -21.43 -0.14 -15.57
N ILE A 225 -20.79 -0.89 -16.47
CA ILE A 225 -21.28 -1.07 -17.83
C ILE A 225 -21.68 -2.53 -18.01
N LEU A 226 -22.96 -2.76 -18.26
CA LEU A 226 -23.47 -4.10 -18.58
C LEU A 226 -23.07 -4.49 -20.00
N LEU A 227 -22.32 -5.59 -20.14
CA LEU A 227 -21.94 -6.15 -21.44
C LEU A 227 -22.95 -7.22 -21.86
N LYS A 228 -23.39 -7.16 -23.12
CA LYS A 228 -24.38 -8.10 -23.69
C LYS A 228 -23.82 -8.81 -24.93
N GLY A 229 -24.42 -9.95 -25.28
CA GLY A 229 -24.13 -10.68 -26.52
C GLY A 229 -22.70 -11.21 -26.60
N ASN A 230 -22.02 -10.95 -27.72
CA ASN A 230 -20.69 -11.49 -28.04
C ASN A 230 -19.55 -11.03 -27.09
N LEU A 231 -19.84 -10.11 -26.16
CA LEU A 231 -18.90 -9.67 -25.13
C LEU A 231 -18.98 -10.49 -23.83
N ALA A 232 -20.02 -11.28 -23.63
CA ALA A 232 -20.15 -12.14 -22.45
C ALA A 232 -19.10 -13.28 -22.38
N PRO A 233 -18.68 -13.91 -23.51
CA PRO A 233 -17.70 -15.00 -23.46
C PRO A 233 -16.31 -14.61 -22.97
N ILE A 234 -15.92 -13.33 -23.07
CA ILE A 234 -14.60 -12.87 -22.60
C ILE A 234 -14.55 -12.57 -21.10
N ALA A 235 -15.69 -12.67 -20.40
CA ALA A 235 -15.78 -12.34 -18.98
C ALA A 235 -15.22 -13.47 -18.12
N GLY A 236 -14.32 -13.10 -17.20
CA GLY A 236 -13.80 -14.00 -16.18
C GLY A 236 -14.76 -14.17 -15.01
N ASN A 237 -14.43 -15.12 -14.13
CA ASN A 237 -15.08 -15.23 -12.82
C ASN A 237 -14.33 -14.33 -11.82
N PRO A 238 -15.05 -13.62 -10.94
CA PRO A 238 -14.43 -12.81 -9.91
C PRO A 238 -13.75 -13.68 -8.87
N LEU A 239 -12.72 -13.13 -8.23
CA LEU A 239 -12.16 -13.71 -7.02
C LEU A 239 -13.03 -13.32 -5.82
N ASN A 240 -12.96 -14.13 -4.76
CA ASN A 240 -13.56 -13.78 -3.48
C ASN A 240 -12.46 -13.36 -2.50
N PHE A 241 -12.56 -12.14 -1.96
CA PHE A 241 -11.57 -11.51 -1.10
C PHE A 241 -11.22 -12.38 0.11
N GLN A 242 -12.20 -12.93 0.83
CA GLN A 242 -11.91 -13.73 2.02
C GLN A 242 -11.17 -15.02 1.67
N ASN A 243 -11.51 -15.66 0.56
CA ASN A 243 -10.83 -16.87 0.09
C ASN A 243 -9.37 -16.58 -0.30
N VAL A 244 -9.14 -15.51 -1.06
CA VAL A 244 -7.77 -15.15 -1.46
C VAL A 244 -6.97 -14.58 -0.30
N TYR A 245 -7.59 -13.83 0.63
CA TYR A 245 -6.96 -13.29 1.83
C TYR A 245 -6.57 -14.40 2.81
N LYS A 246 -7.42 -15.42 3.04
CA LYS A 246 -7.05 -16.58 3.86
C LYS A 246 -5.82 -17.32 3.30
N LYS A 247 -5.72 -17.41 1.97
CA LYS A 247 -4.64 -18.12 1.29
C LYS A 247 -3.35 -17.30 1.21
N GLN A 248 -3.46 -16.00 0.97
CA GLN A 248 -2.33 -15.17 0.58
C GLN A 248 -2.03 -14.05 1.57
N GLY A 249 -2.94 -13.71 2.48
CA GLY A 249 -2.89 -12.49 3.29
C GLY A 249 -3.19 -11.23 2.48
N THR A 250 -2.74 -10.09 2.99
CA THR A 250 -2.97 -8.75 2.43
C THR A 250 -2.44 -8.55 1.00
N ILE A 251 -1.44 -9.32 0.56
CA ILE A 251 -0.87 -9.23 -0.79
C ILE A 251 -1.91 -9.48 -1.90
N CYS A 252 -3.05 -10.13 -1.60
CA CYS A 252 -4.14 -10.30 -2.58
C CYS A 252 -4.71 -8.98 -3.11
N LEU A 253 -4.55 -7.87 -2.37
CA LEU A 253 -4.96 -6.52 -2.78
C LEU A 253 -3.88 -5.79 -3.61
N VAL A 254 -2.72 -6.41 -3.76
CA VAL A 254 -1.48 -5.86 -4.31
C VAL A 254 -1.08 -6.61 -5.61
N GLU A 255 -1.78 -7.69 -5.95
CA GLU A 255 -1.40 -8.72 -6.95
C GLU A 255 -1.14 -8.25 -8.40
N THR A 256 -1.56 -7.05 -8.82
CA THR A 256 -1.22 -6.56 -10.19
C THR A 256 0.22 -6.08 -10.32
N LEU A 257 0.94 -5.99 -9.21
CA LEU A 257 2.29 -5.47 -9.19
C LEU A 257 3.24 -6.52 -9.73
N LYS A 258 3.90 -6.20 -10.85
CA LYS A 258 5.15 -6.85 -11.22
C LYS A 258 6.12 -6.57 -10.07
N ILE A 259 6.29 -7.55 -9.19
CA ILE A 259 7.19 -7.40 -8.05
C ILE A 259 8.62 -7.48 -8.60
N ASN A 260 9.24 -6.31 -8.75
CA ASN A 260 10.66 -6.22 -8.96
C ASN A 260 11.34 -6.49 -7.62
N ALA A 261 11.57 -7.76 -7.32
CA ALA A 261 12.43 -8.13 -6.22
C ALA A 261 13.85 -7.66 -6.56
N ARG A 262 14.30 -6.57 -5.94
CA ARG A 262 15.72 -6.23 -5.92
C ARG A 262 16.40 -7.21 -4.99
N PHE A 263 17.14 -8.14 -5.59
CA PHE A 263 18.00 -9.08 -4.89
C PHE A 263 19.39 -8.47 -4.82
N ASP A 264 19.72 -7.79 -3.74
CA ASP A 264 21.11 -7.68 -3.29
C ASP A 264 21.16 -8.31 -1.90
N PRO A 265 21.20 -9.64 -1.79
CA PRO A 265 21.42 -10.26 -0.50
C PRO A 265 22.77 -9.76 0.01
N ALA A 266 22.80 -9.14 1.18
CA ALA A 266 24.06 -8.87 1.85
C ALA A 266 24.86 -10.18 1.93
N ASN A 267 26.14 -10.14 1.53
CA ASN A 267 27.01 -11.32 1.52
C ASN A 267 27.13 -11.97 2.91
N THR A 268 26.84 -11.23 3.97
CA THR A 268 26.90 -11.69 5.35
C THR A 268 25.72 -11.14 6.16
N VAL A 269 25.10 -11.98 6.99
CA VAL A 269 24.04 -11.55 7.92
C VAL A 269 24.66 -10.93 9.17
N ASP A 270 24.41 -9.65 9.44
CA ASP A 270 24.80 -8.98 10.67
C ASP A 270 23.61 -8.88 11.64
N LEU A 271 23.61 -9.69 12.70
CA LEU A 271 22.54 -9.68 13.70
C LEU A 271 22.65 -8.52 14.70
N ARG A 272 23.77 -7.79 14.77
CA ARG A 272 23.95 -6.68 15.71
C ARG A 272 23.02 -5.51 15.42
N VAL A 273 22.57 -5.36 14.17
CA VAL A 273 21.53 -4.39 13.78
C VAL A 273 20.25 -4.53 14.62
N LEU A 274 19.94 -5.75 15.08
CA LEU A 274 18.77 -6.01 15.93
C LEU A 274 18.93 -5.38 17.31
N GLU A 275 20.12 -4.98 17.74
CA GLU A 275 20.28 -4.28 19.01
C GLU A 275 19.69 -2.86 18.93
N GLU A 276 19.93 -2.18 17.81
CA GLU A 276 19.54 -0.79 17.53
C GLU A 276 18.14 -0.68 16.92
N THR A 277 17.61 -1.79 16.37
CA THR A 277 16.27 -1.84 15.78
C THR A 277 15.19 -1.39 16.78
N PRO A 278 14.26 -0.50 16.39
CA PRO A 278 13.15 -0.06 17.26
C PRO A 278 12.34 -1.23 17.84
N SER A 279 11.78 -1.01 19.04
CA SER A 279 11.01 -2.04 19.76
C SER A 279 9.79 -2.52 18.97
N GLU A 280 9.10 -1.62 18.27
CA GLU A 280 7.93 -1.93 17.42
C GLU A 280 8.32 -2.86 16.27
N MET A 281 9.42 -2.58 15.58
CA MET A 281 9.93 -3.45 14.52
C MET A 281 10.34 -4.83 15.06
N LYS A 282 10.99 -4.90 16.23
CA LYS A 282 11.29 -6.18 16.92
C LYS A 282 10.02 -6.98 17.22
N GLN A 283 8.97 -6.30 17.71
CA GLN A 283 7.68 -6.94 17.98
C GLN A 283 7.03 -7.45 16.70
N ARG A 284 7.12 -6.70 15.59
CA ARG A 284 6.63 -7.12 14.27
C ARG A 284 7.34 -8.38 13.78
N LEU A 285 8.68 -8.44 13.91
CA LEU A 285 9.46 -9.64 13.59
C LEU A 285 9.05 -10.85 14.45
N LEU A 286 8.88 -10.66 15.77
CA LEU A 286 8.44 -11.73 16.66
C LEU A 286 7.04 -12.22 16.30
N LYS A 287 6.11 -11.31 16.02
CA LYS A 287 4.75 -11.64 15.56
C LYS A 287 4.79 -12.46 14.28
N LEU A 288 5.58 -12.05 13.29
CA LEU A 288 5.76 -12.77 12.02
C LEU A 288 6.24 -14.22 12.24
N ILE A 289 7.15 -14.43 13.19
CA ILE A 289 7.66 -15.76 13.55
C ILE A 289 6.58 -16.58 14.26
N GLU A 290 5.87 -15.98 15.22
CA GLU A 290 4.88 -16.65 16.06
C GLU A 290 3.60 -17.03 15.32
N SER A 291 3.14 -16.19 14.41
CA SER A 291 2.00 -16.48 13.54
C SER A 291 2.34 -17.40 12.37
N ASN A 292 3.63 -17.74 12.19
CA ASN A 292 4.14 -18.45 11.02
C ASN A 292 3.74 -17.76 9.69
N SER A 293 3.63 -16.43 9.70
CA SER A 293 3.25 -15.64 8.52
C SER A 293 4.43 -15.50 7.57
N GLU A 294 4.17 -15.53 6.27
CA GLU A 294 5.22 -15.56 5.24
C GLU A 294 5.94 -14.22 5.06
N TYR A 295 5.21 -13.11 5.24
CA TYR A 295 5.70 -11.75 5.04
C TYR A 295 4.93 -10.77 5.93
N PHE A 296 5.36 -9.51 5.95
CA PHE A 296 4.56 -8.35 6.38
C PHE A 296 4.71 -7.22 5.37
N ILE A 297 3.74 -6.30 5.34
CA ILE A 297 3.71 -5.16 4.43
C ILE A 297 3.90 -3.87 5.24
N ILE A 298 4.73 -2.96 4.72
CA ILE A 298 4.79 -1.57 5.18
C ILE A 298 4.66 -0.66 3.97
N THR A 299 3.72 0.27 4.04
CA THR A 299 3.53 1.33 3.05
C THR A 299 4.37 2.55 3.40
N GLY A 300 4.81 3.28 2.37
CA GLY A 300 5.62 4.48 2.52
C GLY A 300 7.05 4.28 2.05
N SER A 301 7.86 5.32 2.23
CA SER A 301 9.22 5.41 1.73
C SER A 301 10.24 5.47 2.85
N ASP A 302 11.47 5.10 2.53
CA ASP A 302 12.59 5.36 3.43
C ASP A 302 12.78 6.87 3.57
N ALA A 303 13.00 7.38 4.78
CA ALA A 303 13.28 8.80 4.99
C ALA A 303 14.56 9.29 4.28
N ARG A 304 15.44 8.36 3.88
CA ARG A 304 16.65 8.63 3.07
C ARG A 304 16.33 8.79 1.57
N ASP A 305 15.16 8.36 1.12
CA ASP A 305 14.73 8.53 -0.27
C ASP A 305 14.18 9.94 -0.47
N PHE A 306 14.94 10.78 -1.16
CA PHE A 306 14.55 12.17 -1.45
C PHE A 306 13.31 12.29 -2.33
N ASN A 307 13.01 11.25 -3.12
CA ASN A 307 11.81 11.19 -3.94
C ASN A 307 10.65 10.49 -3.20
N GLY A 308 10.91 10.00 -1.98
CA GLY A 308 9.94 9.30 -1.15
C GLY A 308 8.72 10.15 -0.82
N CYS A 309 7.55 9.59 -1.12
CA CYS A 309 6.25 10.25 -0.95
C CYS A 309 5.81 10.36 0.52
N CYS A 310 5.85 9.30 1.32
CA CYS A 310 5.49 9.34 2.74
C CYS A 310 6.62 8.68 3.57
N PRO A 311 7.55 9.44 4.16
CA PRO A 311 8.64 8.85 4.94
C PRO A 311 8.10 8.09 6.15
N SER A 312 8.52 6.84 6.32
CA SER A 312 8.11 5.96 7.42
C SER A 312 9.33 5.46 8.18
N ASP A 313 9.32 5.64 9.51
CA ASP A 313 10.33 5.08 10.40
C ASP A 313 10.33 3.54 10.37
N GLY A 314 9.14 2.94 10.15
CA GLY A 314 8.99 1.50 9.95
C GLY A 314 9.71 1.02 8.69
N VAL A 315 9.54 1.72 7.56
CA VAL A 315 10.24 1.41 6.29
C VAL A 315 11.75 1.59 6.46
N LYS A 316 12.20 2.68 7.10
CA LYS A 316 13.62 2.92 7.38
C LYS A 316 14.23 1.79 8.22
N ALA A 317 13.58 1.42 9.32
CA ALA A 317 14.05 0.33 10.19
C ALA A 317 14.08 -1.02 9.45
N ALA A 318 13.05 -1.32 8.65
CA ALA A 318 13.01 -2.54 7.85
C ALA A 318 14.11 -2.56 6.78
N ASN A 319 14.39 -1.43 6.12
CA ASN A 319 15.46 -1.33 5.13
C ASN A 319 16.85 -1.48 5.75
N GLN A 320 17.09 -0.99 6.96
CA GLN A 320 18.33 -1.27 7.70
C GLN A 320 18.51 -2.78 7.97
N LEU A 321 17.42 -3.49 8.27
CA LEU A 321 17.45 -4.95 8.40
C LEU A 321 17.69 -5.66 7.06
N VAL A 322 17.22 -5.10 5.95
CA VAL A 322 17.54 -5.60 4.60
C VAL A 322 19.02 -5.42 4.30
N GLU A 323 19.58 -4.23 4.54
CA GLU A 323 21.01 -3.92 4.37
C GLU A 323 21.91 -4.84 5.21
N ALA A 324 21.45 -5.24 6.39
CA ALA A 324 22.16 -6.18 7.27
C ALA A 324 21.93 -7.68 6.92
N GLY A 325 21.16 -7.99 5.88
CA GLY A 325 20.85 -9.35 5.46
C GLY A 325 19.90 -10.12 6.38
N VAL A 326 19.18 -9.43 7.28
CA VAL A 326 18.16 -10.04 8.15
C VAL A 326 16.83 -10.20 7.42
N LEU A 327 16.42 -9.15 6.70
CA LEU A 327 15.21 -9.15 5.87
C LEU A 327 15.57 -9.15 4.39
N GLN A 328 14.56 -9.40 3.58
CA GLN A 328 14.52 -9.15 2.16
C GLN A 328 13.26 -8.34 1.84
N VAL A 329 13.31 -7.50 0.81
CA VAL A 329 12.17 -6.69 0.37
C VAL A 329 11.80 -6.97 -1.08
N ALA A 330 10.52 -7.13 -1.30
CA ALA A 330 9.86 -7.12 -2.60
C ALA A 330 9.09 -5.80 -2.71
N ARG A 331 9.35 -5.00 -3.74
CA ARG A 331 8.64 -3.73 -3.95
C ARG A 331 7.64 -3.86 -5.08
N ALA A 332 6.47 -3.32 -4.84
CA ALA A 332 5.55 -2.91 -5.87
C ALA A 332 6.26 -1.99 -6.87
N ASN A 333 6.12 -2.22 -8.18
CA ASN A 333 6.45 -1.17 -9.15
C ASN A 333 5.59 0.05 -8.86
N SER A 334 6.23 1.06 -8.33
CA SER A 334 5.66 2.34 -7.96
C SER A 334 6.43 3.38 -8.77
N ALA A 335 5.73 4.37 -9.30
CA ALA A 335 6.42 5.52 -9.85
C ALA A 335 7.20 6.23 -8.73
N PRO A 336 8.28 6.95 -9.06
CA PRO A 336 9.11 7.66 -8.07
C PRO A 336 8.30 8.49 -7.08
N ASP A 337 7.16 9.03 -7.50
CA ASP A 337 6.33 9.94 -6.72
C ASP A 337 5.13 9.29 -6.00
N SER A 338 4.99 7.96 -6.05
CA SER A 338 3.90 7.22 -5.36
C SER A 338 4.34 6.62 -4.02
N CYS A 339 3.39 6.31 -3.14
CA CYS A 339 3.64 5.54 -1.93
C CYS A 339 4.04 4.11 -2.29
N PRO A 340 5.30 3.68 -2.07
CA PRO A 340 5.66 2.31 -2.33
C PRO A 340 4.96 1.38 -1.33
N VAL A 341 4.49 0.24 -1.82
CA VAL A 341 4.12 -0.89 -0.98
C VAL A 341 5.32 -1.82 -0.89
N ASN A 342 5.89 -1.95 0.31
CA ASN A 342 7.07 -2.77 0.55
C ASN A 342 6.64 -4.07 1.25
N ILE A 343 6.92 -5.20 0.62
CA ILE A 343 6.65 -6.54 1.15
C ILE A 343 7.96 -7.10 1.71
N TYR A 344 8.02 -7.25 3.03
CA TYR A 344 9.20 -7.75 3.73
C TYR A 344 9.01 -9.21 4.16
N ALA A 345 10.04 -10.02 3.97
CA ALA A 345 10.15 -11.35 4.56
C ALA A 345 11.58 -11.55 5.09
N PHE A 346 11.85 -12.65 5.80
CA PHE A 346 13.23 -12.91 6.19
C PHE A 346 14.11 -13.20 4.98
N SER A 347 15.41 -12.93 5.12
CA SER A 347 16.38 -13.15 4.05
C SER A 347 16.32 -14.58 3.49
N GLY A 348 16.21 -14.69 2.16
CA GLY A 348 16.09 -15.95 1.44
C GLY A 348 14.67 -16.55 1.41
N GLU A 349 13.68 -15.89 2.02
CA GLU A 349 12.29 -16.37 2.01
C GLU A 349 11.49 -15.86 0.80
N ILE A 350 11.94 -14.82 0.08
CA ILE A 350 11.29 -14.33 -1.14
C ILE A 350 11.95 -14.97 -2.36
N LYS A 351 11.19 -15.75 -3.12
CA LYS A 351 11.62 -16.33 -4.41
C LYS A 351 10.85 -15.64 -5.53
N ALA A 352 11.57 -14.92 -6.39
CA ALA A 352 10.99 -14.41 -7.62
C ALA A 352 10.92 -15.55 -8.65
N ARG A 353 9.71 -15.93 -9.04
CA ARG A 353 9.47 -16.75 -10.23
C ARG A 353 8.34 -16.09 -11.01
N GLU A 354 8.58 -15.77 -12.28
CA GLU A 354 7.51 -15.54 -13.27
C GLU A 354 6.36 -14.66 -12.78
N MET A 355 6.59 -13.35 -12.67
CA MET A 355 5.61 -12.32 -12.28
C MET A 355 4.89 -12.51 -10.92
N LYS A 356 5.14 -13.58 -10.17
CA LYS A 356 4.55 -13.82 -8.84
C LYS A 356 5.62 -14.10 -7.80
N SER A 357 5.55 -13.41 -6.67
CA SER A 357 6.39 -13.75 -5.52
C SER A 357 5.91 -15.05 -4.89
N LYS A 358 6.83 -15.99 -4.70
CA LYS A 358 6.59 -17.17 -3.86
C LYS A 358 7.38 -17.02 -2.58
N PHE A 359 6.72 -17.22 -1.46
CA PHE A 359 7.37 -17.18 -0.15
C PHE A 359 7.68 -18.60 0.33
N THR A 360 8.79 -18.77 1.02
CA THR A 360 9.15 -20.02 1.69
C THR A 360 9.76 -19.75 3.05
N ILE A 361 9.17 -20.30 4.10
CA ILE A 361 9.60 -20.04 5.49
C ILE A 361 10.87 -20.81 5.84
N ASN A 362 11.90 -20.09 6.31
CA ASN A 362 13.14 -20.65 6.84
C ASN A 362 13.10 -20.69 8.38
N GLN A 363 12.49 -21.75 8.92
CA GLN A 363 12.29 -21.93 10.36
C GLN A 363 13.60 -21.81 11.17
N LYS A 364 14.70 -22.37 10.66
CA LYS A 364 16.01 -22.33 11.33
C LYS A 364 16.51 -20.89 11.47
N PHE A 365 16.38 -20.08 10.42
CA PHE A 365 16.81 -18.69 10.44
C PHE A 365 15.90 -17.85 11.36
N ARG A 366 14.58 -18.00 11.24
CA ARG A 366 13.59 -17.34 12.13
C ARG A 366 13.88 -17.62 13.60
N GLN A 367 14.13 -18.87 13.98
CA GLN A 367 14.44 -19.22 15.37
C GLN A 367 15.75 -18.58 15.85
N LYS A 368 16.77 -18.45 14.98
CA LYS A 368 18.00 -17.71 15.28
C LYS A 368 17.70 -16.24 15.62
N ILE A 369 16.85 -15.58 14.83
CA ILE A 369 16.41 -14.19 15.08
C ILE A 369 15.64 -14.09 16.41
N LYS A 370 14.65 -14.97 16.63
CA LYS A 370 13.86 -15.01 17.87
C LYS A 370 14.74 -15.16 19.11
N ASN A 371 15.68 -16.10 19.08
CA ASN A 371 16.63 -16.32 20.17
C ASN A 371 17.50 -15.08 20.42
N TYR A 372 17.97 -14.41 19.36
CA TYR A 372 18.79 -13.19 19.51
C TYR A 372 18.00 -12.05 20.18
N ILE A 373 16.78 -11.79 19.71
CA ILE A 373 15.90 -10.75 20.28
C ILE A 373 15.58 -11.04 21.76
N ASN A 374 15.34 -12.31 22.12
CA ASN A 374 14.97 -12.70 23.48
C ASN A 374 16.16 -12.78 24.45
N ASN A 375 17.31 -13.30 24.03
CA ASN A 375 18.46 -13.54 24.91
C ASN A 375 19.10 -12.25 25.44
N LYS A 376 19.05 -11.14 24.69
CA LYS A 376 19.54 -9.83 25.16
C LYS A 376 18.69 -9.19 26.26
N LYS A 377 17.39 -9.54 26.37
CA LYS A 377 16.58 -9.12 27.54
C LYS A 377 17.14 -9.72 28.83
N SER A 378 17.74 -10.91 28.74
CA SER A 378 18.40 -11.55 29.88
C SER A 378 19.74 -10.90 30.21
N SER A 379 20.58 -10.60 29.21
CA SER A 379 21.91 -10.04 29.47
C SER A 379 21.90 -8.60 29.99
N LYS A 380 20.98 -7.73 29.54
CA LYS A 380 20.82 -6.38 30.11
C LYS A 380 20.30 -6.40 31.54
N LYS A 381 19.41 -7.34 31.88
CA LYS A 381 18.98 -7.55 33.27
C LYS A 381 20.14 -8.03 34.13
N PHE A 382 20.93 -8.98 33.63
CA PHE A 382 22.11 -9.47 34.32
C PHE A 382 23.15 -8.36 34.55
N SER A 383 23.44 -7.52 33.55
CA SER A 383 24.40 -6.42 33.70
C SER A 383 23.93 -5.34 34.68
N LEU A 384 22.64 -4.97 34.67
CA LEU A 384 22.07 -4.03 35.63
C LEU A 384 22.07 -4.57 37.06
N VAL A 385 21.75 -5.85 37.22
CA VAL A 385 21.82 -6.53 38.53
C VAL A 385 23.26 -6.58 39.00
N PHE A 386 24.21 -6.98 38.15
CA PHE A 386 25.63 -7.00 38.46
C PHE A 386 26.14 -5.60 38.84
N LEU A 387 25.82 -4.56 38.07
CA LEU A 387 26.22 -3.17 38.37
C LEU A 387 25.66 -2.69 39.72
N ARG A 388 24.41 -3.03 40.03
CA ARG A 388 23.80 -2.73 41.34
C ARG A 388 24.55 -3.43 42.47
N TRP A 389 24.88 -4.71 42.31
CA TRP A 389 25.64 -5.46 43.31
C TRP A 389 27.08 -4.95 43.45
N SER A 390 27.75 -4.61 42.36
CA SER A 390 29.08 -3.99 42.39
C SER A 390 29.06 -2.63 43.09
N LEU A 391 28.03 -1.82 42.86
CA LEU A 391 27.86 -0.53 43.53
C LEU A 391 27.61 -0.71 45.04
N LEU A 392 26.75 -1.65 45.43
CA LEU A 392 26.49 -1.98 46.83
C LEU A 392 27.75 -2.50 47.54
N LEU A 393 28.51 -3.36 46.87
CA LEU A 393 29.79 -3.87 47.39
C LEU A 393 30.81 -2.73 47.57
N PHE A 394 30.89 -1.82 46.61
CA PHE A 394 31.77 -0.64 46.70
C PHE A 394 31.39 0.28 47.86
N ILE A 395 30.10 0.52 48.09
CA ILE A 395 29.60 1.29 49.24
C ILE A 395 29.96 0.59 50.55
N ALA A 396 29.75 -0.73 50.65
CA ALA A 396 30.08 -1.49 51.85
C ALA A 396 31.59 -1.45 52.18
N ILE A 397 32.45 -1.62 51.17
CA ILE A 397 33.91 -1.52 51.34
C ILE A 397 34.30 -0.10 51.79
N SER A 398 33.72 0.92 51.17
CA SER A 398 34.01 2.32 51.52
C SER A 398 33.62 2.65 52.96
N LEU A 399 32.45 2.17 53.42
CA LEU A 399 32.00 2.34 54.80
C LEU A 399 32.92 1.59 55.79
N ALA A 400 33.38 0.38 55.45
CA ALA A 400 34.31 -0.37 56.29
C ALA A 400 35.65 0.35 56.46
N VAL A 401 36.21 0.88 55.37
CA VAL A 401 37.46 1.67 55.40
C VAL A 401 37.28 2.97 56.20
N PHE A 402 36.12 3.61 56.10
CA PHE A 402 35.84 4.82 56.88
C PHE A 402 35.73 4.52 58.38
N ALA A 403 35.03 3.44 58.74
CA ALA A 403 34.91 3.00 60.13
C ALA A 403 36.27 2.61 60.75
N SER A 404 37.16 1.97 59.99
CA SER A 404 38.50 1.59 60.48
C SER A 404 39.46 2.76 60.68
N ASN A 405 39.14 3.96 60.18
CA ASN A 405 39.93 5.17 60.41
C ASN A 405 39.41 6.01 61.59
N ILE A 406 38.23 5.69 62.13
CA ILE A 406 37.61 6.39 63.27
C ILE A 406 37.90 5.67 64.59
N LEU A 407 38.15 4.36 64.53
CA LEU A 407 38.66 3.53 65.63
C LEU A 407 40.18 3.57 65.66
#